data_AF-A0A961V3Y2-F1
#
_entry.id   AF-A0A961V3Y2-F1
#
_cell.length_a   1.000
_cell.length_b   1.000
_cell.length_c   1.000
_cell.angle_alpha   90.00
_cell.angle_beta   90.00
_cell.angle_gamma   90.00
#
_symmetry.space_group_name_H-M   'P 1'
#
loop_
_entity.id
_entity.type
_entity.pdbx_description
1 polymer ?
#
loop_
_entity_poly.entity_id
_entity_poly.type
_entity_poly.pdbx_seq_one_letter_code
_entity_poly.pdbx_strand_id
1 'polypeptide(L)'
;MPILDKKLASIQAGNYTPADFIIADAKDGDIGFGRAAPVADPDKPGTHTPRETHLQAIREMTESGLVDIMLMSASTAERLSKEGLFSDSEVTPAIRLNDTTDIWSARGGRYKEEPSRHHRTARVDQARHIADIGLYSITFSNQRDIDAENAEAYSAFRADAAAHKMRHFLEIFNPAFDINLANGADIGSFI
;
A
#
# COMPACT_ATOMS: atom_id res chain seq x y z
N MET A 1 2.95 -9.44 -20.69
CA MET A 1 2.39 -8.14 -20.28
C MET A 1 1.47 -8.41 -19.11
N PRO A 2 1.75 -7.84 -17.91
CA PRO A 2 0.93 -8.03 -16.72
C PRO A 2 -0.55 -7.73 -16.96
N ILE A 3 -1.44 -8.36 -16.19
CA ILE A 3 -2.90 -8.18 -16.33
C ILE A 3 -3.32 -6.73 -16.09
N LEU A 4 -2.64 -6.04 -15.18
CA LEU A 4 -2.86 -4.62 -14.88
C LEU A 4 -2.78 -3.76 -16.13
N ASP A 5 -1.75 -3.93 -16.96
CA ASP A 5 -1.55 -3.11 -18.15
C ASP A 5 -2.64 -3.34 -19.21
N LYS A 6 -3.14 -4.58 -19.32
CA LYS A 6 -4.29 -4.91 -20.19
C LYS A 6 -5.54 -4.17 -19.72
N LYS A 7 -5.85 -4.23 -18.42
CA LYS A 7 -7.03 -3.57 -17.82
C LYS A 7 -6.94 -2.04 -17.93
N LEU A 8 -5.78 -1.46 -17.62
CA LEU A 8 -5.56 -0.01 -17.76
C LEU A 8 -5.77 0.46 -19.20
N ALA A 9 -5.27 -0.28 -20.18
CA ALA A 9 -5.49 0.05 -21.60
C ALA A 9 -6.98 -0.01 -21.98
N SER A 10 -7.72 -1.02 -21.50
CA SER A 10 -9.17 -1.14 -21.71
C SER A 10 -9.94 0.05 -21.13
N ILE A 11 -9.61 0.44 -19.89
CA ILE A 11 -10.20 1.59 -19.19
C ILE A 11 -9.90 2.89 -19.94
N GLN A 12 -8.65 3.13 -20.33
CA GLN A 12 -8.27 4.34 -21.06
C GLN A 12 -8.92 4.45 -22.44
N ALA A 13 -9.18 3.31 -23.10
CA ALA A 13 -9.88 3.27 -24.37
C ALA A 13 -11.40 3.43 -24.26
N GLY A 14 -11.96 3.48 -23.04
CA GLY A 14 -13.40 3.54 -22.80
C GLY A 14 -14.15 2.23 -23.09
N ASN A 15 -13.43 1.11 -23.18
CA ASN A 15 -13.98 -0.22 -23.48
C ASN A 15 -14.14 -1.09 -22.24
N TYR A 16 -14.05 -0.51 -21.05
CA TYR A 16 -14.04 -1.24 -19.80
C TYR A 16 -15.37 -1.96 -19.54
N THR A 17 -15.24 -3.11 -18.91
CA THR A 17 -16.33 -3.96 -18.43
C THR A 17 -16.14 -4.20 -16.93
N PRO A 18 -17.12 -4.79 -16.22
CA PRO A 18 -16.93 -5.19 -14.83
C PRO A 18 -15.71 -6.11 -14.60
N ALA A 19 -15.28 -6.86 -15.62
CA ALA A 19 -14.09 -7.71 -15.54
C ALA A 19 -12.76 -6.93 -15.54
N ASP A 20 -12.79 -5.65 -15.94
CA ASP A 20 -11.63 -4.75 -15.90
C ASP A 20 -11.45 -4.08 -14.53
N PHE A 21 -12.27 -4.44 -13.53
CA PHE A 21 -12.05 -4.03 -12.15
C PHE A 21 -10.67 -4.50 -11.68
N ILE A 22 -9.89 -3.58 -11.12
CA ILE A 22 -8.53 -3.85 -10.64
C ILE A 22 -8.61 -4.27 -9.18
N ILE A 23 -8.11 -5.47 -8.88
CA ILE A 23 -8.03 -6.03 -7.55
C ILE A 23 -6.58 -5.95 -7.08
N ALA A 24 -6.34 -5.23 -5.99
CA ALA A 24 -5.06 -5.19 -5.31
C ALA A 24 -5.17 -5.89 -3.96
N ASP A 25 -4.28 -6.83 -3.67
CA ASP A 25 -4.11 -7.37 -2.32
C ASP A 25 -2.98 -6.62 -1.62
N ALA A 26 -3.32 -5.96 -0.51
CA ALA A 26 -2.39 -5.23 0.33
C ALA A 26 -1.83 -6.14 1.43
N LYS A 27 -0.61 -6.63 1.20
CA LYS A 27 0.15 -7.50 2.12
C LYS A 27 1.41 -6.83 2.65
N ASP A 28 1.32 -5.52 2.87
CA ASP A 28 2.35 -4.65 3.42
C ASP A 28 2.15 -4.35 4.91
N GLY A 29 1.38 -5.18 5.62
CA GLY A 29 1.09 -5.00 7.05
C GLY A 29 2.32 -4.93 7.95
N ASP A 30 3.49 -5.42 7.49
CA ASP A 30 4.77 -5.29 8.19
C ASP A 30 5.24 -3.84 8.30
N ILE A 31 4.75 -2.93 7.46
CA ILE A 31 5.00 -1.49 7.57
C ILE A 31 4.34 -0.91 8.84
N GLY A 32 3.09 -1.28 9.12
CA GLY A 32 2.35 -0.74 10.27
C GLY A 32 2.57 -1.52 11.57
N PHE A 33 2.56 -2.85 11.48
CA PHE A 33 2.56 -3.76 12.63
C PHE A 33 3.93 -4.40 12.91
N GLY A 34 4.91 -4.24 12.01
CA GLY A 34 6.24 -4.83 12.17
C GLY A 34 6.18 -6.34 12.37
N ARG A 35 6.75 -6.84 13.49
CA ARG A 35 6.73 -8.27 13.83
C ARG A 35 5.31 -8.83 14.06
N ALA A 36 4.33 -7.97 14.32
CA ALA A 36 2.94 -8.38 14.50
C ALA A 36 2.14 -8.47 13.20
N ALA A 37 2.77 -8.19 12.04
CA ALA A 37 2.11 -8.33 10.75
C ALA A 37 1.68 -9.75 10.40
N PRO A 38 2.46 -10.81 10.72
CA PRO A 38 1.90 -12.15 10.80
C PRO A 38 0.80 -12.16 11.86
N VAL A 39 -0.36 -12.69 11.49
CA VAL A 39 -1.54 -12.74 12.37
C VAL A 39 -1.24 -13.39 13.72
N ALA A 40 -2.02 -13.04 14.74
CA ALA A 40 -1.97 -13.67 16.05
C ALA A 40 -2.02 -15.20 15.90
N ASP A 41 -1.18 -15.90 16.65
CA ASP A 41 -1.14 -17.36 16.62
C ASP A 41 -2.40 -17.90 17.33
N PRO A 42 -3.31 -18.60 16.61
CA PRO A 42 -4.55 -19.09 17.20
C PRO A 42 -4.31 -20.17 18.27
N ASP A 43 -3.16 -20.87 18.21
CA ASP A 43 -2.81 -21.94 19.13
C ASP A 43 -1.99 -21.43 20.33
N LYS A 44 -1.42 -20.22 20.23
CA LYS A 44 -0.54 -19.63 21.26
C LYS A 44 -0.93 -18.17 21.55
N PRO A 45 -1.90 -17.96 22.46
CA PRO A 45 -2.34 -16.63 22.86
C PRO A 45 -1.18 -15.71 23.26
N GLY A 46 -1.20 -14.46 22.77
CA GLY A 46 -0.17 -13.47 23.03
C GLY A 46 1.08 -13.58 22.14
N THR A 47 1.10 -14.53 21.21
CA THR A 47 2.17 -14.65 20.20
C THR A 47 1.64 -14.43 18.79
N HIS A 48 2.56 -14.27 17.84
CA HIS A 48 2.25 -14.06 16.42
C HIS A 48 2.83 -15.23 15.64
N THR A 49 2.19 -15.56 14.53
CA THR A 49 2.70 -16.56 13.59
C THR A 49 4.08 -16.17 13.04
N PRO A 50 4.90 -17.13 12.58
CA PRO A 50 6.20 -16.80 11.97
C PRO A 50 6.04 -15.89 10.75
N ARG A 51 7.07 -15.08 10.44
CA ARG A 51 7.10 -14.25 9.21
C ARG A 51 6.82 -15.06 7.94
N GLU A 52 7.28 -16.31 7.88
CA GLU A 52 7.04 -17.18 6.74
C GLU A 52 5.56 -17.46 6.49
N THR A 53 4.70 -17.43 7.50
CA THR A 53 3.24 -17.54 7.30
C THR A 53 2.70 -16.39 6.45
N HIS A 54 3.17 -15.17 6.71
CA HIS A 54 2.81 -13.99 5.90
C HIS A 54 3.35 -14.09 4.47
N LEU A 55 4.62 -14.48 4.32
CA LEU A 55 5.23 -14.66 3.00
C LEU A 55 4.54 -15.76 2.19
N GLN A 56 4.13 -16.85 2.85
CA GLN A 56 3.41 -17.95 2.21
C GLN A 56 2.02 -17.51 1.72
N ALA A 57 1.29 -16.72 2.48
CA ALA A 57 0.01 -16.16 2.04
C ALA A 57 0.17 -15.27 0.78
N ILE A 58 1.28 -14.52 0.68
CA ILE A 58 1.59 -13.73 -0.53
C ILE A 58 1.86 -14.65 -1.73
N ARG A 59 2.63 -15.73 -1.54
CA ARG A 59 2.91 -16.71 -2.60
C ARG A 59 1.60 -17.32 -3.11
N GLU A 60 0.77 -17.83 -2.20
CA GLU A 60 -0.51 -18.46 -2.52
C GLU A 60 -1.45 -17.51 -3.28
N MET A 61 -1.57 -16.26 -2.83
CA MET A 61 -2.41 -15.28 -3.53
C MET A 61 -1.85 -14.92 -4.90
N THR A 62 -0.54 -14.76 -5.01
CA THR A 62 0.12 -14.45 -6.29
C THR A 62 -0.05 -15.59 -7.30
N GLU A 63 0.15 -16.83 -6.85
CA GLU A 63 0.00 -18.05 -7.68
C GLU A 63 -1.45 -18.30 -8.10
N SER A 64 -2.43 -17.86 -7.28
CA SER A 64 -3.85 -17.99 -7.62
C SER A 64 -4.26 -17.16 -8.85
N GLY A 65 -3.53 -16.09 -9.17
CA GLY A 65 -3.88 -15.15 -10.24
C GLY A 65 -5.18 -14.37 -10.03
N LEU A 66 -5.76 -14.40 -8.82
CA LEU A 66 -7.04 -13.75 -8.51
C LEU A 66 -6.94 -12.23 -8.35
N VAL A 67 -5.72 -11.71 -8.23
CA VAL A 67 -5.44 -10.28 -8.00
C VAL A 67 -4.59 -9.73 -9.12
N ASP A 68 -4.78 -8.47 -9.47
CA ASP A 68 -3.99 -7.79 -10.49
C ASP A 68 -2.69 -7.21 -9.93
N ILE A 69 -2.72 -6.83 -8.65
CA ILE A 69 -1.62 -6.18 -7.94
C ILE A 69 -1.39 -6.89 -6.62
N MET A 70 -0.13 -7.21 -6.34
CA MET A 70 0.32 -7.65 -5.02
C MET A 70 1.15 -6.53 -4.39
N LEU A 71 0.53 -5.78 -3.46
CA LEU A 71 1.18 -4.67 -2.77
C LEU A 71 1.90 -5.17 -1.51
N MET A 72 3.18 -4.81 -1.37
CA MET A 72 4.06 -5.30 -0.32
C MET A 72 4.92 -4.18 0.28
N SER A 73 5.56 -4.44 1.42
CA SER A 73 6.71 -3.66 1.85
C SER A 73 7.89 -3.84 0.89
N ALA A 74 8.80 -2.86 0.83
CA ALA A 74 10.01 -2.98 0.02
C ALA A 74 10.84 -4.23 0.38
N SER A 75 10.91 -4.58 1.67
CA SER A 75 11.68 -5.75 2.14
C SER A 75 11.06 -7.08 1.70
N THR A 76 9.73 -7.16 1.68
CA THR A 76 9.01 -8.35 1.26
C THR A 76 9.03 -8.49 -0.25
N ALA A 77 8.83 -7.39 -0.98
CA ALA A 77 8.94 -7.35 -2.43
C ALA A 77 10.34 -7.77 -2.90
N GLU A 78 11.40 -7.25 -2.30
CA GLU A 78 12.78 -7.61 -2.66
C GLU A 78 13.01 -9.12 -2.49
N ARG A 79 12.61 -9.67 -1.34
CA ARG A 79 12.79 -11.08 -1.03
C ARG A 79 12.05 -11.98 -2.01
N LEU A 80 10.75 -11.76 -2.20
CA LEU A 80 9.92 -12.62 -3.05
C LEU A 80 10.26 -12.48 -4.53
N SER A 81 10.75 -11.31 -4.96
CA SER A 81 11.29 -11.12 -6.30
C SER A 81 12.58 -11.93 -6.51
N LYS A 82 13.49 -11.98 -5.53
CA LYS A 82 14.70 -12.82 -5.59
C LYS A 82 14.38 -14.32 -5.61
N GLU A 83 13.28 -14.73 -5.00
CA GLU A 83 12.76 -16.10 -5.07
C GLU A 83 12.15 -16.44 -6.44
N GLY A 84 11.94 -15.44 -7.31
CA GLY A 84 11.39 -15.61 -8.66
C GLY A 84 9.87 -15.66 -8.72
N LEU A 85 9.16 -15.30 -7.62
CA LEU A 85 7.69 -15.42 -7.52
C LEU A 85 6.95 -14.70 -8.68
N PHE A 86 7.49 -13.57 -9.15
CA PHE A 86 6.83 -12.74 -10.15
C PHE A 86 7.36 -12.93 -11.59
N SER A 87 8.36 -13.80 -11.81
CA SER A 87 9.01 -13.92 -13.12
C SER A 87 8.08 -14.39 -14.23
N ASP A 88 7.16 -15.32 -13.91
CA ASP A 88 6.19 -15.91 -14.83
C ASP A 88 4.74 -15.64 -14.39
N SER A 89 4.51 -14.61 -13.56
CA SER A 89 3.19 -14.25 -13.05
C SER A 89 2.54 -13.13 -13.88
N GLU A 90 1.22 -13.20 -14.06
CA GLU A 90 0.46 -12.04 -14.58
C GLU A 90 0.21 -10.97 -13.49
N VAL A 91 0.34 -11.33 -12.21
CA VAL A 91 0.18 -10.43 -11.07
C VAL A 91 1.31 -9.41 -11.03
N THR A 92 0.96 -8.13 -10.89
CA THR A 92 1.94 -7.05 -10.86
C THR A 92 2.46 -6.84 -9.44
N PRO A 93 3.77 -7.00 -9.17
CA PRO A 93 4.32 -6.65 -7.86
C PRO A 93 4.30 -5.13 -7.67
N ALA A 94 3.88 -4.68 -6.49
CA ALA A 94 3.86 -3.29 -6.10
C ALA A 94 4.49 -3.08 -4.71
N ILE A 95 5.07 -1.90 -4.50
CA ILE A 95 5.69 -1.51 -3.22
C ILE A 95 4.91 -0.35 -2.60
N ARG A 96 4.65 -0.41 -1.29
CA ARG A 96 4.23 0.78 -0.53
C ARG A 96 5.41 1.75 -0.40
N LEU A 97 5.29 2.91 -1.07
CA LEU A 97 6.37 3.90 -1.23
C LEU A 97 6.40 4.95 -0.13
N ASN A 98 5.36 5.02 0.69
CA ASN A 98 5.31 5.84 1.89
C ASN A 98 4.54 5.14 3.02
N ASP A 99 4.85 5.54 4.24
CA ASP A 99 4.34 4.92 5.46
C ASP A 99 4.00 6.01 6.46
N THR A 100 2.88 6.68 6.20
CA THR A 100 2.39 7.81 6.98
C THR A 100 2.15 7.43 8.45
N THR A 101 2.25 8.42 9.35
CA THR A 101 2.25 8.13 10.80
C THR A 101 0.97 7.47 11.30
N ASP A 102 -0.15 7.65 10.60
CA ASP A 102 -1.46 7.08 10.92
C ASP A 102 -1.58 5.56 10.66
N ILE A 103 -0.60 4.94 9.99
CA ILE A 103 -0.54 3.47 9.92
C ILE A 103 0.41 2.86 10.97
N TRP A 104 1.17 3.68 11.69
CA TRP A 104 2.16 3.21 12.66
C TRP A 104 1.48 2.63 13.90
N SER A 105 1.83 1.39 14.23
CA SER A 105 1.28 0.67 15.40
C SER A 105 2.36 0.32 16.43
N ALA A 106 3.43 1.12 16.50
CA ALA A 106 4.58 0.84 17.36
C ALA A 106 4.21 0.90 18.85
N ARG A 107 4.28 -0.27 19.53
CA ARG A 107 4.29 -0.43 21.00
C ARG A 107 3.15 0.27 21.75
N GLY A 108 1.93 0.24 21.20
CA GLY A 108 0.77 0.89 21.80
C GLY A 108 0.73 2.41 21.59
N GLY A 109 1.50 2.93 20.62
CA GLY A 109 1.44 4.33 20.22
C GLY A 109 0.05 4.74 19.73
N ARG A 110 -0.29 6.00 19.98
CA ARG A 110 -1.60 6.60 19.66
C ARG A 110 -1.57 7.45 18.38
N TYR A 111 -0.69 7.10 17.43
CA TYR A 111 -0.49 7.90 16.21
C TYR A 111 -1.76 8.02 15.36
N LYS A 112 -2.65 7.01 15.43
CA LYS A 112 -3.92 6.96 14.70
C LYS A 112 -4.97 7.96 15.21
N GLU A 113 -4.73 8.56 16.37
CA GLU A 113 -5.63 9.54 17.00
C GLU A 113 -5.23 10.98 16.63
N GLU A 114 -4.19 11.16 15.83
CA GLU A 114 -3.63 12.46 15.45
C GLU A 114 -3.60 12.59 13.92
N PRO A 115 -3.62 13.82 13.39
CA PRO A 115 -3.46 14.07 11.96
C PRO A 115 -2.19 13.41 11.39
N SER A 116 -2.36 12.75 10.25
CA SER A 116 -1.30 12.01 9.57
C SER A 116 -0.13 12.93 9.17
N ARG A 117 1.11 12.46 9.36
CA ARG A 117 2.32 13.12 8.85
C ARG A 117 2.96 12.26 7.78
N HIS A 118 3.40 12.90 6.71
CA HIS A 118 4.14 12.26 5.64
C HIS A 118 5.43 11.62 6.17
N HIS A 119 5.68 10.38 5.78
CA HIS A 119 6.93 9.68 6.04
C HIS A 119 7.17 8.67 4.92
N ARG A 120 8.44 8.43 4.58
CA ARG A 120 8.85 7.55 3.48
C ARG A 120 10.06 6.72 3.90
N THR A 121 9.83 5.44 4.20
CA THR A 121 10.90 4.45 4.39
C THR A 121 11.49 3.97 3.07
N ALA A 122 10.66 3.79 2.03
CA ALA A 122 11.12 3.33 0.73
C ALA A 122 11.71 4.49 -0.09
N ARG A 123 12.95 4.28 -0.58
CA ARG A 123 13.56 5.17 -1.57
C ARG A 123 13.16 4.71 -2.97
N VAL A 124 12.71 5.66 -3.80
CA VAL A 124 12.13 5.38 -5.12
C VAL A 124 13.14 4.75 -6.07
N ASP A 125 14.37 5.27 -6.09
CA ASP A 125 15.48 4.74 -6.89
C ASP A 125 15.70 3.24 -6.62
N GLN A 126 15.66 2.84 -5.35
CA GLN A 126 15.85 1.44 -4.93
C GLN A 126 14.64 0.57 -5.18
N ALA A 127 13.45 1.08 -4.84
CA ALA A 127 12.20 0.38 -5.09
C ALA A 127 12.02 0.08 -6.58
N ARG A 128 12.48 0.98 -7.47
CA ARG A 128 12.35 0.80 -8.92
C ARG A 128 13.13 -0.39 -9.47
N HIS A 129 14.18 -0.82 -8.78
CA HIS A 129 14.93 -2.03 -9.16
C HIS A 129 14.16 -3.33 -8.84
N ILE A 130 13.12 -3.25 -8.01
CA ILE A 130 12.35 -4.41 -7.52
C ILE A 130 10.96 -4.45 -8.16
N ALA A 131 10.26 -3.31 -8.20
CA ALA A 131 8.92 -3.20 -8.74
C ALA A 131 8.80 -1.97 -9.67
N ASP A 132 7.89 -2.06 -10.64
CA ASP A 132 7.66 -0.99 -11.62
C ASP A 132 6.59 0.01 -11.17
N ILE A 133 5.74 -0.40 -10.23
CA ILE A 133 4.66 0.42 -9.66
C ILE A 133 4.72 0.40 -8.14
N GLY A 134 4.28 1.48 -7.51
CA GLY A 134 4.04 1.50 -6.07
C GLY A 134 2.82 2.31 -5.66
N LEU A 135 2.53 2.25 -4.37
CA LEU A 135 1.44 2.99 -3.74
C LEU A 135 2.04 4.16 -2.95
N TYR A 136 1.47 5.34 -3.13
CA TYR A 136 1.64 6.45 -2.19
C TYR A 136 0.29 6.76 -1.53
N SER A 137 0.23 6.97 -0.22
CA SER A 137 -1.01 7.29 0.49
C SER A 137 -0.99 8.68 1.12
N ILE A 138 -2.16 9.30 1.23
CA ILE A 138 -2.38 10.53 1.99
C ILE A 138 -3.67 10.37 2.79
N THR A 139 -3.68 10.89 4.02
CA THR A 139 -4.87 10.97 4.85
C THR A 139 -5.13 12.44 5.15
N PHE A 140 -6.27 12.97 4.70
CA PHE A 140 -6.66 14.35 5.00
C PHE A 140 -7.44 14.37 6.32
N SER A 141 -7.01 15.21 7.25
CA SER A 141 -7.55 15.23 8.61
C SER A 141 -8.33 16.50 8.94
N ASN A 142 -8.71 17.30 7.93
CA ASN A 142 -9.34 18.61 8.09
C ASN A 142 -8.49 19.57 8.94
N GLN A 143 -7.18 19.50 8.75
CA GLN A 143 -6.17 20.31 9.44
C GLN A 143 -5.33 21.01 8.39
N ARG A 144 -5.79 22.17 7.93
CA ARG A 144 -5.29 22.90 6.76
C ARG A 144 -3.78 22.85 6.59
N ASP A 145 -3.03 23.17 7.65
CA ASP A 145 -1.57 23.30 7.55
C ASP A 145 -0.89 21.92 7.43
N ILE A 146 -1.40 20.90 8.12
CA ILE A 146 -0.90 19.51 8.06
C ILE A 146 -1.26 18.88 6.71
N ASP A 147 -2.49 19.10 6.25
CA ASP A 147 -3.00 18.61 4.98
C ASP A 147 -2.21 19.23 3.80
N ALA A 148 -1.86 20.52 3.90
CA ALA A 148 -1.00 21.19 2.93
C ALA A 148 0.42 20.61 2.92
N GLU A 149 1.03 20.36 4.09
CA GLU A 149 2.34 19.71 4.18
C GLU A 149 2.34 18.32 3.53
N ASN A 150 1.31 17.51 3.77
CA ASN A 150 1.18 16.19 3.14
C ASN A 150 1.00 16.28 1.62
N ALA A 151 0.24 17.25 1.13
CA ALA A 151 0.06 17.50 -0.30
C ALA A 151 1.38 17.93 -0.99
N GLU A 152 2.17 18.79 -0.34
CA GLU A 152 3.48 19.21 -0.83
C GLU A 152 4.48 18.03 -0.83
N ALA A 153 4.45 17.19 0.21
CA ALA A 153 5.26 15.97 0.25
C ALA A 153 4.92 15.00 -0.90
N TYR A 154 3.64 14.87 -1.24
CA TYR A 154 3.23 14.10 -2.43
C TYR A 154 3.69 14.77 -3.73
N SER A 155 3.66 16.10 -3.82
CA SER A 155 4.20 16.83 -4.97
C SER A 155 5.69 16.51 -5.18
N ALA A 156 6.48 16.56 -4.11
CA ALA A 156 7.90 16.19 -4.13
C ALA A 156 8.11 14.71 -4.51
N PHE A 157 7.28 13.80 -3.96
CA PHE A 157 7.31 12.39 -4.34
C PHE A 157 7.04 12.18 -5.83
N ARG A 158 6.05 12.85 -6.43
CA ARG A 158 5.76 12.71 -7.87
C ARG A 158 6.95 13.12 -8.74
N ALA A 159 7.67 14.17 -8.36
CA ALA A 159 8.88 14.59 -9.06
C ALA A 159 9.98 13.52 -8.98
N ASP A 160 10.19 12.93 -7.80
CA ASP A 160 11.13 11.84 -7.56
C ASP A 160 10.75 10.56 -8.33
N ALA A 161 9.47 10.16 -8.28
CA ALA A 161 8.92 9.05 -9.04
C ALA A 161 9.10 9.23 -10.55
N ALA A 162 8.82 10.43 -11.07
CA ALA A 162 9.02 10.75 -12.49
C ALA A 162 10.49 10.67 -12.91
N ALA A 163 11.42 11.21 -12.10
CA ALA A 163 12.85 11.17 -12.36
C ALA A 163 13.38 9.72 -12.48
N HIS A 164 12.81 8.81 -11.69
CA HIS A 164 13.19 7.39 -11.67
C HIS A 164 12.28 6.48 -12.51
N LYS A 165 11.27 7.02 -13.20
CA LYS A 165 10.28 6.25 -13.98
C LYS A 165 9.57 5.19 -13.14
N MET A 166 9.29 5.51 -11.88
CA MET A 166 8.44 4.70 -11.00
C MET A 166 6.97 5.07 -11.28
N ARG A 167 6.16 4.09 -11.69
CA ARG A 167 4.71 4.29 -11.75
C ARG A 167 4.15 4.32 -10.33
N HIS A 168 3.03 5.01 -10.13
CA HIS A 168 2.35 4.95 -8.85
C HIS A 168 0.84 5.14 -8.97
N PHE A 169 0.13 4.68 -7.96
CA PHE A 169 -1.23 5.11 -7.68
C PHE A 169 -1.28 5.80 -6.31
N LEU A 170 -2.19 6.76 -6.19
CA LEU A 170 -2.43 7.50 -4.96
C LEU A 170 -3.63 6.87 -4.24
N GLU A 171 -3.43 6.47 -3.00
CA GLU A 171 -4.48 6.09 -2.07
C GLU A 171 -4.83 7.27 -1.17
N ILE A 172 -6.11 7.61 -1.08
CA ILE A 172 -6.59 8.65 -0.17
C ILE A 172 -7.39 7.96 0.92
N PHE A 173 -6.89 8.02 2.16
CA PHE A 173 -7.52 7.39 3.31
C PHE A 173 -8.52 8.31 4.00
N ASN A 174 -9.50 7.68 4.63
CA ASN A 174 -10.29 8.33 5.67
C ASN A 174 -9.50 8.35 6.98
N PRO A 175 -9.52 9.45 7.74
CA PRO A 175 -8.92 9.51 9.07
C PRO A 175 -9.61 8.52 10.02
N ALA A 176 -8.84 7.94 10.95
CA ALA A 176 -9.34 6.97 11.93
C ALA A 176 -10.06 7.61 13.15
N PHE A 177 -10.27 8.93 13.11
CA PHE A 177 -10.88 9.72 14.17
C PHE A 177 -11.82 10.77 13.56
N ASP A 178 -12.69 11.33 14.39
CA ASP A 178 -13.61 12.40 13.98
C ASP A 178 -12.82 13.68 13.70
N ILE A 179 -12.90 14.14 12.45
CA ILE A 179 -12.25 15.36 11.96
C ILE A 179 -13.20 16.56 11.87
N ASN A 180 -14.39 16.44 12.47
CA ASN A 180 -15.40 17.51 12.61
C ASN A 180 -15.77 18.15 11.27
N LEU A 181 -16.29 17.33 10.35
CA LEU A 181 -16.74 17.80 9.04
C LEU A 181 -17.99 18.68 9.16
N ALA A 182 -18.08 19.68 8.29
CA ALA A 182 -19.21 20.60 8.28
C ALA A 182 -20.53 19.86 8.01
N ASN A 183 -21.59 20.30 8.69
CA ASN A 183 -22.96 19.81 8.50
C ASN A 183 -23.16 18.31 8.72
N GLY A 184 -22.27 17.66 9.49
CA GLY A 184 -22.36 16.21 9.73
C GLY A 184 -22.14 15.37 8.47
N ALA A 185 -21.32 15.87 7.54
CA ALA A 185 -20.98 15.11 6.34
C ALA A 185 -20.34 13.76 6.71
N ASP A 186 -20.78 12.72 6.01
CA ASP A 186 -20.28 11.35 6.17
C ASP A 186 -19.30 11.03 5.03
N ILE A 187 -18.06 10.67 5.40
CA ILE A 187 -17.00 10.25 4.46
C ILE A 187 -17.00 8.74 4.22
N GLY A 188 -17.96 8.02 4.82
CA GLY A 188 -18.06 6.58 4.79
C GLY A 188 -17.12 5.91 5.80
N SER A 189 -17.46 4.68 6.17
CA SER A 189 -16.63 3.85 7.03
C SER A 189 -15.40 3.34 6.28
N PHE A 190 -14.25 3.44 6.94
CA PHE A 190 -13.06 2.66 6.59
C PHE A 190 -13.29 1.20 7.01
N ILE A 191 -13.00 0.23 6.13
CA ILE A 191 -12.99 -1.21 6.44
C ILE A 191 -11.54 -1.64 6.63
#